data_AF-A0A958VIX3-F1
#
_entry.id   AF-A0A958VIX3-F1
#
_cell.length_a   1.000
_cell.length_b   1.000
_cell.length_c   1.000
_cell.angle_alpha   90.00
_cell.angle_beta   90.00
_cell.angle_gamma   90.00
#
_symmetry.space_group_name_H-M   'P 1'
#
loop_
_entity.id
_entity.type
_entity.pdbx_description
1 polymer ?
#
loop_
_entity_poly.entity_id
_entity_poly.type
_entity_poly.pdbx_seq_one_letter_code
_entity_poly.pdbx_strand_id
1 'polypeptide(L)'
;MTRNRLEAFSDGVLAIVITIMVLELKVPHDETFAALLPLGSVFLAYVMSFIYLAIYWNNHHHMFHLVHKINGKILWANLHLLFWLSLVPFSTEWMGKTDMAPIPTLIYGCNLFFAAIAYYLLQSTIIFSEEINFKLKEAVGKDLKGKA
;
A
#
# COMPACT_ATOMS: atom_id res chain seq x y z
N MET A 1 -17.40 10.77 -0.25
CA MET A 1 -16.00 11.23 -0.33
C MET A 1 -15.62 11.31 -1.79
N THR A 2 -14.91 12.35 -2.24
CA THR A 2 -14.45 12.43 -3.62
C THR A 2 -13.26 11.49 -3.82
N ARG A 3 -13.13 10.94 -5.02
CA ARG A 3 -12.02 10.05 -5.41
C ARG A 3 -10.66 10.64 -5.08
N ASN A 4 -10.44 11.87 -5.52
CA ASN A 4 -9.20 12.61 -5.32
C ASN A 4 -8.81 12.79 -3.84
N ARG A 5 -9.79 12.85 -2.92
CA ARG A 5 -9.48 12.95 -1.48
C ARG A 5 -8.98 11.64 -0.89
N LEU A 6 -9.47 10.50 -1.39
CA LEU A 6 -9.01 9.19 -0.94
C LEU A 6 -7.61 8.92 -1.48
N GLU A 7 -7.40 9.17 -2.78
CA GLU A 7 -6.08 9.08 -3.42
C GLU A 7 -5.05 9.93 -2.69
N ALA A 8 -5.32 11.23 -2.49
CA ALA A 8 -4.40 12.13 -1.80
C ALA A 8 -4.09 11.69 -0.37
N PHE A 9 -5.06 11.09 0.34
CA PHE A 9 -4.82 10.54 1.67
C PHE A 9 -3.89 9.31 1.62
N SER A 10 -4.17 8.36 0.72
CA SER A 10 -3.32 7.18 0.52
C SER A 10 -1.89 7.56 0.09
N ASP A 11 -1.77 8.52 -0.83
CA ASP A 11 -0.47 9.04 -1.29
C ASP A 11 0.31 9.68 -0.15
N GLY A 12 -0.36 10.49 0.68
CA GLY A 12 0.25 11.10 1.87
C GLY A 12 0.76 10.07 2.86
N VAL A 13 -0.02 9.02 3.13
CA VAL A 13 0.40 7.92 4.02
C VAL A 13 1.61 7.18 3.43
N LEU A 14 1.57 6.83 2.14
CA LEU A 14 2.67 6.11 1.49
C LEU A 14 3.95 6.94 1.41
N ALA A 15 3.85 8.24 1.16
CA ALA A 15 4.99 9.14 1.21
C ALA A 15 5.65 9.15 2.60
N ILE A 16 4.85 9.25 3.66
CA ILE A 16 5.35 9.21 5.04
C ILE A 16 6.04 7.87 5.31
N VAL A 17 5.40 6.74 4.97
CA VAL A 17 5.96 5.40 5.15
C VAL A 17 7.32 5.27 4.45
N ILE A 18 7.43 5.71 3.20
CA ILE A 18 8.68 5.69 2.44
C ILE A 18 9.77 6.54 3.11
N THR A 19 9.42 7.74 3.59
CA THR A 19 10.37 8.60 4.28
C THR A 19 10.84 8.03 5.63
N ILE A 20 9.97 7.35 6.38
CA ILE A 20 10.36 6.71 7.64
C ILE A 20 11.40 5.62 7.38
N MET A 21 11.26 4.83 6.30
CA MET A 21 12.22 3.76 6.01
C MET A 21 13.64 4.28 5.76
N VAL A 22 13.80 5.42 5.06
CA VAL A 22 15.15 5.95 4.80
C VAL A 22 15.80 6.53 6.06
N LEU A 23 15.01 7.01 7.02
CA LEU A 23 15.53 7.51 8.30
C LEU A 23 16.20 6.43 9.15
N GLU A 24 15.86 5.15 8.92
CA GLU A 24 16.49 4.02 9.61
C GLU A 24 17.85 3.63 9.03
N LEU A 25 18.24 4.16 7.86
CA LEU A 25 19.60 4.05 7.35
C LEU A 25 20.52 5.00 8.11
N LYS A 26 21.03 4.53 9.25
CA LYS A 26 21.92 5.31 10.11
C LYS A 26 23.29 5.51 9.47
N VAL A 27 23.75 6.75 9.46
CA VAL A 27 25.10 7.11 9.01
C VAL A 27 26.13 6.47 9.93
N PRO A 28 27.14 5.76 9.40
CA PRO A 28 28.19 5.18 10.22
C PRO A 28 29.05 6.27 10.88
N HIS A 29 29.61 5.98 12.05
CA HIS A 29 30.45 6.94 12.79
C HIS A 29 31.90 7.03 12.25
N ASP A 30 32.32 6.02 11.51
CA ASP A 30 33.67 5.94 10.93
C ASP A 30 33.65 6.51 9.49
N GLU A 31 34.71 7.23 9.13
CA GLU A 31 34.86 7.91 7.84
C GLU A 31 35.31 6.98 6.70
N THR A 32 35.65 5.73 7.02
CA THR A 32 36.12 4.75 6.04
C THR A 32 34.99 4.07 5.27
N PHE A 33 35.24 3.70 4.01
CA PHE A 33 34.29 2.88 3.22
C PHE A 33 33.98 1.53 3.86
N ALA A 34 34.89 0.98 4.67
CA ALA A 34 34.66 -0.27 5.39
C ALA A 34 33.50 -0.16 6.40
N ALA A 35 33.19 1.04 6.88
CA ALA A 35 32.08 1.29 7.79
C ALA A 35 30.70 1.07 7.13
N LEU A 36 30.63 0.99 5.80
CA LEU A 36 29.40 0.69 5.06
C LEU A 36 29.11 -0.82 4.94
N LEU A 37 30.11 -1.69 5.09
CA LEU A 37 29.93 -3.14 4.96
C LEU A 37 28.85 -3.69 5.92
N PRO A 38 28.83 -3.32 7.22
CA PRO A 38 27.80 -3.78 8.15
C PRO A 38 26.38 -3.28 7.81
N LEU A 39 26.26 -2.19 7.05
CA LEU A 39 24.95 -1.64 6.64
C LEU A 39 24.35 -2.38 5.45
N GLY A 40 25.07 -3.32 4.83
CA GLY A 40 24.62 -4.02 3.62
C GLY A 40 23.27 -4.70 3.77
N SER A 41 23.03 -5.41 4.88
CA SER A 41 21.74 -6.07 5.15
C SER A 41 20.60 -5.06 5.28
N VAL A 42 20.81 -3.98 6.03
CA VAL A 42 19.80 -2.92 6.25
C VAL A 42 19.49 -2.20 4.94
N PHE A 43 20.52 -1.89 4.14
CA PHE A 43 20.35 -1.24 2.84
C PHE A 43 19.61 -2.14 1.85
N LEU A 44 19.94 -3.44 1.81
CA LEU A 44 19.24 -4.39 0.95
C LEU A 44 17.76 -4.54 1.35
N ALA A 45 17.47 -4.65 2.65
CA ALA A 45 16.11 -4.67 3.17
C ALA A 45 15.35 -3.40 2.76
N TYR A 46 15.95 -2.23 2.95
CA TYR A 46 15.39 -0.95 2.52
C TYR A 46 15.04 -0.92 1.02
N VAL A 47 15.97 -1.30 0.14
CA VAL A 47 15.75 -1.28 -1.31
C VAL A 47 14.60 -2.20 -1.71
N MET A 48 14.56 -3.42 -1.16
CA MET A 48 13.49 -4.38 -1.44
C MET A 48 12.13 -3.83 -1.02
N SER A 49 12.04 -3.24 0.17
CA SER A 49 10.79 -2.67 0.69
C SER A 49 10.37 -1.39 -0.03
N PHE A 50 11.33 -0.56 -0.45
CA PHE A 50 11.07 0.61 -1.29
C PHE A 50 10.44 0.20 -2.63
N ILE A 51 11.05 -0.76 -3.33
CA ILE A 51 10.51 -1.28 -4.61
C ILE A 51 9.12 -1.85 -4.39
N TYR A 52 8.92 -2.63 -3.33
CA TYR A 52 7.61 -3.18 -2.99
C TYR A 52 6.55 -2.09 -2.79
N LEU A 53 6.82 -1.08 -1.96
CA LEU A 53 5.89 0.03 -1.75
C LEU A 53 5.64 0.85 -3.02
N ALA A 54 6.67 1.07 -3.85
CA ALA A 54 6.54 1.78 -5.12
C ALA A 54 5.62 1.03 -6.10
N ILE A 55 5.74 -0.31 -6.18
CA ILE A 55 4.82 -1.14 -6.99
C ILE A 55 3.39 -1.01 -6.47
N TYR A 56 3.18 -1.09 -5.15
CA TYR A 56 1.86 -0.94 -4.55
C TYR A 56 1.25 0.43 -4.81
N TRP A 57 2.03 1.49 -4.64
CA TRP A 57 1.61 2.85 -4.93
C TRP A 57 1.22 3.00 -6.40
N ASN A 58 2.07 2.55 -7.33
CA ASN A 58 1.79 2.63 -8.76
C ASN A 58 0.51 1.86 -9.16
N ASN A 59 0.35 0.65 -8.64
CA ASN A 59 -0.84 -0.17 -8.90
C ASN A 59 -2.10 0.45 -8.28
N HIS A 60 -2.00 0.98 -7.06
CA HIS A 60 -3.08 1.68 -6.38
C HIS A 60 -3.50 2.93 -7.17
N HIS A 61 -2.53 3.77 -7.55
CA HIS A 61 -2.77 4.97 -8.35
C HIS A 61 -3.48 4.64 -9.67
N HIS A 62 -2.95 3.67 -10.43
CA HIS A 62 -3.57 3.24 -11.69
C HIS A 62 -4.99 2.67 -11.49
N MET A 63 -5.19 1.84 -10.47
CA MET A 63 -6.48 1.25 -10.15
C MET A 63 -7.52 2.34 -9.82
N PHE A 64 -7.17 3.31 -8.98
CA PHE A 64 -8.10 4.38 -8.59
C PHE A 64 -8.43 5.35 -9.72
N HIS A 65 -7.54 5.54 -10.71
CA HIS A 65 -7.89 6.31 -11.92
C HIS A 65 -9.10 5.75 -12.68
N LEU A 66 -9.33 4.45 -12.60
CA LEU A 66 -10.44 3.75 -13.26
C LEU A 66 -11.74 3.73 -12.43
N VAL A 67 -11.70 4.17 -11.16
CA VAL A 67 -12.86 4.13 -10.25
C VAL A 67 -13.74 5.36 -10.44
N HIS A 68 -15.04 5.14 -10.66
CA HIS A 68 -16.02 6.21 -10.87
C HIS A 68 -16.68 6.68 -9.58
N LYS A 69 -16.96 5.76 -8.64
CA LYS A 69 -17.62 6.09 -7.36
C LYS A 69 -16.95 5.42 -6.17
N ILE A 70 -16.75 6.19 -5.12
CA ILE A 70 -16.25 5.69 -3.83
C ILE A 70 -17.41 5.55 -2.83
N ASN A 71 -17.53 4.36 -2.26
CA ASN A 71 -18.47 4.05 -1.18
C ASN A 71 -17.71 3.73 0.12
N GLY A 72 -18.46 3.55 1.23
CA GLY A 72 -17.85 3.27 2.54
C GLY A 72 -17.07 1.96 2.59
N LYS A 73 -17.47 0.93 1.83
CA LYS A 73 -16.75 -0.36 1.79
C LYS A 73 -15.37 -0.21 1.18
N ILE A 74 -15.27 0.52 0.07
CA ILE A 74 -13.98 0.85 -0.58
C ILE A 74 -13.08 1.62 0.39
N LEU A 75 -13.63 2.57 1.16
CA LEU A 75 -12.86 3.33 2.14
C LEU A 75 -12.26 2.43 3.23
N TRP A 76 -13.06 1.53 3.82
CA TRP A 76 -12.58 0.59 4.83
C TRP A 76 -11.55 -0.40 4.27
N ALA A 77 -11.77 -0.93 3.06
CA ALA A 77 -10.80 -1.79 2.41
C ALA A 77 -9.48 -1.06 2.11
N ASN A 78 -9.54 0.22 1.75
CA ASN A 78 -8.35 1.06 1.55
C ASN A 78 -7.60 1.30 2.86
N LEU A 79 -8.31 1.59 3.96
CA LEU A 79 -7.68 1.75 5.28
C LEU A 79 -7.04 0.44 5.76
N HIS A 80 -7.66 -0.71 5.47
CA HIS A 80 -7.08 -2.02 5.79
C HIS A 80 -5.77 -2.26 5.04
N LEU A 81 -5.69 -1.88 3.76
CA LEU A 81 -4.44 -1.91 3.00
C LEU A 81 -3.39 -0.98 3.61
N LEU A 82 -3.75 0.28 3.88
CA LEU A 82 -2.82 1.28 4.44
C LEU A 82 -2.27 0.85 5.80
N PHE A 83 -3.06 0.14 6.62
CA PHE A 83 -2.61 -0.42 7.89
C PHE A 83 -1.41 -1.36 7.68
N TRP A 84 -1.51 -2.35 6.79
CA TRP A 84 -0.39 -3.29 6.54
C TRP A 84 0.82 -2.60 5.91
N LEU A 85 0.59 -1.66 4.98
CA LEU A 85 1.69 -0.89 4.38
C LEU A 85 2.40 -0.01 5.43
N SER A 86 1.69 0.48 6.45
CA SER A 86 2.29 1.25 7.54
C SER A 86 3.22 0.45 8.46
N LEU A 87 3.11 -0.89 8.47
CA LEU A 87 3.97 -1.79 9.25
C LEU A 87 5.25 -2.21 8.49
N VAL A 88 5.35 -1.86 7.21
CA VAL A 88 6.53 -2.17 6.37
C VAL A 88 7.82 -1.59 6.97
N PRO A 89 7.90 -0.31 7.41
CA PRO A 89 9.14 0.24 7.94
C PRO A 89 9.68 -0.55 9.14
N PHE A 90 8.81 -0.84 10.11
CA PHE A 90 9.15 -1.62 11.29
C PHE A 90 9.69 -3.02 10.93
N SER A 91 8.95 -3.76 10.09
CA SER A 91 9.35 -5.13 9.73
C SER A 91 10.63 -5.17 8.89
N THR A 92 10.84 -4.17 8.02
CA THR A 92 12.04 -4.01 7.18
C THR A 92 13.27 -3.73 8.02
N GLU A 93 13.16 -2.79 8.94
CA GLU A 93 14.24 -2.39 9.84
C GLU A 93 14.66 -3.57 10.74
N TRP A 94 13.68 -4.27 11.32
CA TRP A 94 13.95 -5.42 12.18
C TRP A 94 14.65 -6.55 11.42
N MET A 95 14.18 -6.87 10.20
CA MET A 95 14.84 -7.86 9.33
C MET A 95 16.26 -7.42 8.95
N GLY A 96 16.44 -6.16 8.55
CA GLY A 96 17.74 -5.62 8.16
C GLY A 96 18.77 -5.62 9.29
N LYS A 97 18.38 -5.18 10.51
CA LYS A 97 19.27 -5.07 11.68
C LYS A 97 19.66 -6.43 12.29
N THR A 98 18.97 -7.50 11.90
CA THR A 98 19.22 -8.86 12.40
C THR A 98 19.87 -9.76 11.34
N ASP A 99 20.45 -9.16 10.30
CA ASP A 99 21.08 -9.87 9.18
C ASP A 99 20.15 -10.93 8.55
N MET A 100 18.87 -10.57 8.40
CA MET A 100 17.82 -11.42 7.86
C MET A 100 17.60 -12.73 8.63
N ALA A 101 17.74 -12.68 9.95
CA ALA A 101 17.43 -13.82 10.82
C ALA A 101 16.01 -14.40 10.56
N PRO A 102 15.79 -15.70 10.81
CA PRO A 102 14.56 -16.38 10.38
C PRO A 102 13.25 -15.76 10.89
N ILE A 103 13.20 -15.36 12.17
CA ILE A 103 11.97 -14.82 12.78
C ILE A 103 11.61 -13.43 12.22
N PRO A 104 12.53 -12.43 12.20
CA PRO A 104 12.26 -11.14 11.55
C PRO A 104 11.88 -11.27 10.07
N THR A 105 12.56 -12.14 9.33
CA THR A 105 12.26 -12.42 7.92
C THR A 105 10.86 -13.02 7.74
N LEU A 106 10.43 -13.93 8.64
CA LEU A 106 9.08 -14.48 8.64
C LEU A 106 8.03 -13.38 8.92
N ILE A 107 8.27 -12.51 9.90
CA ILE A 107 7.34 -11.42 10.23
C ILE A 107 7.23 -10.43 9.07
N TYR A 108 8.36 -10.09 8.44
CA TYR A 108 8.37 -9.29 7.21
C TYR A 108 7.54 -9.95 6.10
N GLY A 109 7.77 -11.24 5.82
CA GLY A 109 7.00 -12.01 4.85
C GLY A 109 5.50 -12.05 5.14
N CYS A 110 5.11 -12.28 6.40
CA CYS A 110 3.71 -12.24 6.85
C CYS A 110 3.09 -10.86 6.62
N ASN A 111 3.80 -9.77 6.94
CA ASN A 111 3.32 -8.42 6.71
C ASN A 111 3.05 -8.15 5.22
N LEU A 112 3.99 -8.52 4.34
CA LEU A 112 3.80 -8.40 2.89
C LEU A 112 2.66 -9.27 2.37
N PHE A 113 2.52 -10.48 2.91
CA PHE A 113 1.45 -11.39 2.54
C PHE A 113 0.06 -10.83 2.90
N PHE A 114 -0.09 -10.29 4.11
CA PHE A 114 -1.36 -9.65 4.49
C PHE A 114 -1.62 -8.35 3.74
N ALA A 115 -0.58 -7.58 3.38
CA ALA A 115 -0.73 -6.43 2.48
C ALA A 115 -1.22 -6.87 1.09
N ALA A 116 -0.77 -8.01 0.56
CA ALA A 116 -1.28 -8.59 -0.68
C ALA A 116 -2.73 -9.02 -0.58
N ILE A 117 -3.12 -9.67 0.52
CA ILE A 117 -4.53 -10.00 0.78
C ILE A 117 -5.37 -8.73 0.84
N ALA A 118 -4.93 -7.71 1.58
CA ALA A 118 -5.65 -6.46 1.72
C ALA A 118 -5.82 -5.73 0.37
N TYR A 119 -4.80 -5.76 -0.48
CA TYR A 119 -4.88 -5.21 -1.83
C TYR A 119 -5.88 -5.98 -2.69
N TYR A 120 -5.85 -7.31 -2.65
CA TYR A 120 -6.82 -8.15 -3.36
C TYR A 120 -8.26 -7.89 -2.90
N LEU A 121 -8.48 -7.72 -1.59
CA LEU A 121 -9.81 -7.38 -1.04
C LEU A 121 -10.27 -6.00 -1.50
N LEU A 122 -9.37 -5.01 -1.53
CA LEU A 122 -9.67 -3.67 -2.05
C LEU A 122 -10.07 -3.74 -3.53
N GLN A 123 -9.26 -4.40 -4.35
CA GLN A 123 -9.53 -4.58 -5.76
C GLN A 123 -10.87 -5.28 -6.00
N SER A 124 -11.14 -6.38 -5.28
CA SER A 124 -12.40 -7.12 -5.38
C SER A 124 -13.60 -6.27 -4.97
N THR A 125 -13.46 -5.47 -3.92
CA THR A 125 -14.52 -4.55 -3.45
C THR A 125 -14.83 -3.47 -4.48
N ILE A 126 -13.80 -2.95 -5.16
CA ILE A 126 -13.96 -1.96 -6.23
C ILE A 126 -14.70 -2.58 -7.42
N ILE A 127 -14.22 -3.71 -7.94
CA ILE A 127 -14.83 -4.40 -9.10
C ILE A 127 -16.30 -4.71 -8.84
N PHE A 128 -16.61 -5.30 -7.69
CA PHE A 128 -17.99 -5.63 -7.31
C PHE A 128 -18.88 -4.38 -7.18
N SER A 129 -18.33 -3.28 -6.66
CA SER A 129 -19.08 -2.02 -6.53
C SER A 129 -19.38 -1.39 -7.89
N GLU A 130 -18.44 -1.43 -8.84
CA GLU A 130 -18.64 -0.93 -10.20
C GLU A 130 -19.66 -1.78 -10.98
N GLU A 131 -19.58 -3.11 -10.88
CA GLU A 131 -20.56 -4.01 -11.52
C GLU A 131 -21.99 -3.77 -11.03
N ILE A 132 -22.19 -3.61 -9.72
CA ILE A 132 -23.52 -3.30 -9.17
C ILE A 132 -24.03 -1.98 -9.72
N ASN A 133 -23.18 -0.95 -9.76
CA ASN A 133 -23.58 0.35 -10.30
C ASN A 133 -23.94 0.27 -11.78
N PHE A 134 -23.20 -0.51 -12.57
CA PHE A 134 -23.50 -0.74 -13.99
C PHE A 134 -24.86 -1.42 -14.17
N LYS A 135 -25.10 -2.53 -13.47
CA LYS A 135 -26.39 -3.27 -13.52
C LYS A 135 -27.56 -2.41 -13.05
N LEU A 136 -27.38 -1.63 -11.98
CA LEU A 136 -28.41 -0.70 -11.51
C LEU A 136 -28.70 0.38 -12.56
N LYS A 137 -27.67 0.94 -13.20
CA LYS A 137 -27.82 1.95 -14.25
C LYS A 137 -28.52 1.39 -15.50
N GLU A 138 -28.28 0.12 -15.83
CA GLU A 138 -28.95 -0.59 -16.92
C GLU A 138 -30.43 -0.88 -16.57
N ALA A 139 -30.69 -1.42 -15.37
CA ALA A 139 -32.04 -1.74 -14.90
C ALA A 139 -32.94 -0.50 -14.71
N VAL A 140 -32.35 0.64 -14.31
CA VAL A 140 -33.05 1.93 -14.16
C VAL A 140 -33.04 2.75 -15.47
N GLY A 141 -32.44 2.22 -16.54
CA GLY A 141 -32.17 2.95 -17.79
C GLY A 141 -33.35 3.81 -18.29
N LYS A 142 -33.08 5.10 -18.59
CA LYS A 142 -33.99 6.12 -19.15
C LYS A 142 -35.50 5.93 -18.87
N ASP A 143 -35.89 5.50 -17.67
CA ASP A 143 -37.31 5.33 -17.38
C ASP A 143 -37.97 6.71 -17.21
N LEU A 144 -38.48 7.22 -18.33
CA LEU A 144 -39.32 8.41 -18.41
C LEU A 144 -40.79 8.08 -18.08
N LYS A 145 -41.15 6.82 -17.76
CA LYS A 145 -42.54 6.41 -17.46
C LYS A 145 -42.95 6.59 -16.00
N GLY A 146 -42.41 7.62 -15.35
CA GLY A 146 -42.88 8.12 -14.04
C GLY A 146 -43.40 9.56 -14.08
N LYS A 147 -43.54 10.18 -15.26
CA LYS A 147 -44.09 11.53 -15.44
C LYS A 147 -45.22 11.54 -16.48
N ALA A 148 -46.37 10.99 -16.11
CA ALA A 148 -47.70 11.40 -16.57
C ALA A 148 -48.74 10.68 -15.71
#